data_AF-A0A966EVA7-F1
#
_entry.id   AF-A0A966EVA7-F1
#
_cell.length_a   1.000
_cell.length_b   1.000
_cell.length_c   1.000
_cell.angle_alpha   90.00
_cell.angle_beta   90.00
_cell.angle_gamma   90.00
#
_symmetry.space_group_name_H-M   'P 1'
#
loop_
_entity.id
_entity.type
_entity.pdbx_description
1 polymer ?
#
loop_
_entity_poly.entity_id
_entity_poly.type
_entity_poly.pdbx_seq_one_letter_code
_entity_poly.pdbx_strand_id
1 'polypeptide(L)'
;MPLKAAYLLPHSPLLIPEIGKSNHTFFDKTTKTYQAASAKIQAEEVEILIILSPHSSLDKKNFQINVAPEMEIDLKEFGFIPPKTLFTGAAVLADKINEELKGNFPLHLSSEKIMDYGSAIPSYLLKIYGASPRIMIVSLASDLEKEVQLKFSQALGKIIFESEKNIAVIASGDLSHRLQKKSPGGYLAKAAKYD
;
A
#
# COMPACT_ATOMS: atom_id res chain seq x y z
N MET A 1 -3.67 10.63 19.43
CA MET A 1 -3.68 10.86 17.97
C MET A 1 -3.84 9.52 17.28
N PRO A 2 -4.86 9.34 16.42
CA PRO A 2 -5.18 8.04 15.80
C PRO A 2 -4.21 7.65 14.69
N LEU A 3 -3.74 8.59 13.88
CA LEU A 3 -2.65 8.32 12.94
C LEU A 3 -1.32 8.14 13.70
N LYS A 4 -0.78 6.94 13.71
CA LYS A 4 0.48 6.57 14.40
C LYS A 4 1.71 6.71 13.52
N ALA A 5 1.56 6.43 12.23
CA ALA A 5 2.63 6.50 11.27
C ALA A 5 2.10 6.65 9.85
N ALA A 6 2.90 7.29 8.99
CA ALA A 6 2.69 7.33 7.55
C ALA A 6 4.02 6.99 6.87
N TYR A 7 3.97 6.15 5.84
CA TYR A 7 5.15 5.69 5.12
C TYR A 7 4.96 5.84 3.60
N LEU A 8 6.05 6.08 2.91
CA LEU A 8 6.18 5.82 1.47
C LEU A 8 7.07 4.59 1.33
N LEU A 9 6.50 3.48 0.87
CA LEU A 9 7.24 2.22 0.74
C LEU A 9 7.12 1.65 -0.68
N PRO A 10 8.23 1.23 -1.28
CA PRO A 10 8.22 0.60 -2.59
C PRO A 10 7.62 -0.80 -2.52
N HIS A 11 6.96 -1.22 -3.58
CA HIS A 11 6.36 -2.56 -3.72
C HIS A 11 7.15 -3.41 -4.72
N SER A 12 8.48 -3.29 -4.74
CA SER A 12 9.29 -4.15 -5.61
C SER A 12 9.28 -5.59 -5.10
N PRO A 13 8.93 -6.58 -5.94
CA PRO A 13 8.92 -8.00 -5.53
C PRO A 13 10.33 -8.51 -5.19
N LEU A 14 11.39 -7.85 -5.68
CA LEU A 14 12.78 -8.19 -5.36
C LEU A 14 13.14 -7.97 -3.87
N LEU A 15 12.28 -7.26 -3.12
CA LEU A 15 12.40 -7.12 -1.67
C LEU A 15 12.06 -8.41 -0.92
N ILE A 16 11.40 -9.37 -1.57
CA ILE A 16 11.14 -10.68 -0.97
C ILE A 16 12.36 -11.57 -1.23
N PRO A 17 13.04 -12.10 -0.19
CA PRO A 17 14.30 -12.85 -0.35
C PRO A 17 14.23 -13.98 -1.39
N GLU A 18 13.13 -14.71 -1.42
CA GLU A 18 12.89 -15.84 -2.32
C GLU A 18 12.78 -15.42 -3.80
N ILE A 19 12.29 -14.20 -4.05
CA ILE A 19 12.18 -13.62 -5.40
C ILE A 19 13.47 -12.91 -5.78
N GLY A 20 13.98 -12.04 -4.90
CA GLY A 20 15.16 -11.21 -5.14
C GLY A 20 16.45 -12.00 -5.25
N LYS A 21 16.58 -13.13 -4.53
CA LYS A 21 17.78 -13.99 -4.50
C LYS A 21 19.05 -13.17 -4.27
N SER A 22 20.05 -13.29 -5.15
CA SER A 22 21.30 -12.52 -5.07
C SER A 22 21.10 -11.01 -5.21
N ASN A 23 20.00 -10.54 -5.81
CA ASN A 23 19.70 -9.11 -5.91
C ASN A 23 19.12 -8.52 -4.61
N HIS A 24 18.69 -9.37 -3.67
CA HIS A 24 18.09 -8.90 -2.42
C HIS A 24 19.05 -8.02 -1.62
N THR A 25 20.37 -8.28 -1.68
CA THR A 25 21.40 -7.50 -0.99
C THR A 25 21.52 -6.06 -1.49
N PHE A 26 21.04 -5.75 -2.71
CA PHE A 26 20.98 -4.36 -3.18
C PHE A 26 19.95 -3.52 -2.41
N PHE A 27 19.00 -4.18 -1.74
CA PHE A 27 17.89 -3.54 -1.05
C PHE A 27 18.06 -3.49 0.47
N ASP A 28 19.25 -3.75 1.02
CA ASP A 28 19.51 -3.77 2.47
C ASP A 28 18.92 -2.56 3.23
N LYS A 29 19.05 -1.36 2.66
CA LYS A 29 18.47 -0.14 3.25
C LYS A 29 16.95 -0.19 3.29
N THR A 30 16.32 -0.57 2.18
CA THR A 30 14.86 -0.70 2.07
C THR A 30 14.33 -1.82 2.96
N THR A 31 15.02 -2.97 3.01
CA THR A 31 14.72 -4.08 3.92
C THR A 31 14.75 -3.63 5.38
N LYS A 32 15.79 -2.90 5.80
CA LYS A 32 15.88 -2.32 7.15
C LYS A 32 14.75 -1.32 7.43
N THR A 33 14.34 -0.52 6.45
CA THR A 33 13.19 0.38 6.58
C THR A 33 11.89 -0.39 6.82
N TYR A 34 11.65 -1.48 6.09
CA TYR A 34 10.49 -2.34 6.31
C TYR A 34 10.51 -3.01 7.69
N GLN A 35 11.67 -3.47 8.16
CA GLN A 35 11.83 -4.01 9.51
C GLN A 35 11.52 -2.96 10.59
N ALA A 36 12.05 -1.74 10.43
CA ALA A 36 11.78 -0.63 11.36
C ALA A 36 10.30 -0.20 11.33
N ALA A 37 9.68 -0.14 10.15
CA ALA A 37 8.26 0.14 10.00
C ALA A 37 7.40 -0.93 10.69
N SER A 38 7.73 -2.21 10.50
CA SER A 38 7.05 -3.33 11.16
C SER A 38 7.17 -3.26 12.68
N ALA A 39 8.38 -2.99 13.20
CA ALA A 39 8.60 -2.81 14.63
C ALA A 39 7.81 -1.63 15.20
N LYS A 40 7.76 -0.49 14.50
CA LYS A 40 6.96 0.67 14.92
C LYS A 40 5.46 0.39 14.87
N ILE A 41 4.97 -0.28 13.83
CA ILE A 41 3.55 -0.67 13.72
C ILE A 41 3.13 -1.57 14.90
N GLN A 42 4.00 -2.50 15.32
CA GLN A 42 3.77 -3.33 16.50
C GLN A 42 3.80 -2.51 17.80
N ALA A 43 4.81 -1.66 17.98
CA ALA A 43 4.98 -0.86 19.20
C ALA A 43 3.86 0.18 19.42
N GLU A 44 3.29 0.69 18.34
CA GLU A 44 2.17 1.66 18.37
C GLU A 44 0.80 0.97 18.41
N GLU A 45 0.77 -0.36 18.49
CA GLU A 45 -0.43 -1.21 18.49
C GLU A 45 -1.42 -0.80 17.38
N VAL A 46 -0.90 -0.66 16.15
CA VAL A 46 -1.71 -0.29 14.99
C VAL A 46 -2.76 -1.37 14.74
N GLU A 47 -4.03 -0.95 14.73
CA GLU A 47 -5.17 -1.82 14.49
C GLU A 47 -5.50 -1.94 13.00
N ILE A 48 -5.35 -0.83 12.25
CA ILE A 48 -5.68 -0.75 10.83
C ILE A 48 -4.51 -0.14 10.06
N LEU A 49 -4.07 -0.85 9.02
CA LEU A 49 -3.13 -0.37 8.03
C LEU A 49 -3.87 -0.04 6.74
N ILE A 50 -3.84 1.24 6.37
CA ILE A 50 -4.38 1.72 5.10
C ILE A 50 -3.27 1.68 4.07
N ILE A 51 -3.48 1.02 2.94
CA ILE A 51 -2.52 0.98 1.83
C ILE A 51 -3.12 1.69 0.64
N LEU A 52 -2.48 2.78 0.21
CA LEU A 52 -2.80 3.48 -1.03
C LEU A 52 -2.07 2.74 -2.15
N SER A 53 -2.81 1.98 -2.96
CA SER A 53 -2.23 1.22 -4.07
C SER A 53 -2.40 1.94 -5.41
N PRO A 54 -1.33 2.02 -6.23
CA PRO A 54 -1.41 2.52 -7.58
C PRO A 54 -1.87 1.45 -8.60
N HIS A 55 -2.01 0.19 -8.20
CA HIS A 55 -2.20 -0.96 -9.12
C HIS A 55 -3.61 -1.55 -9.09
N SER A 56 -4.65 -0.71 -9.09
CA SER A 56 -6.01 -1.16 -9.38
C SER A 56 -6.10 -1.72 -10.80
N SER A 57 -6.55 -2.97 -10.91
CA SER A 57 -6.55 -3.74 -12.15
C SER A 57 -7.66 -3.36 -13.13
N LEU A 58 -8.70 -2.63 -12.70
CA LEU A 58 -9.95 -2.53 -13.46
C LEU A 58 -10.53 -1.12 -13.60
N ASP A 59 -10.28 -0.21 -12.65
CA ASP A 59 -10.86 1.14 -12.66
C ASP A 59 -9.83 2.21 -12.30
N LYS A 60 -9.56 3.08 -13.28
CA LYS A 60 -8.62 4.21 -13.15
C LYS A 60 -9.33 5.55 -12.98
N LYS A 61 -10.66 5.59 -13.14
CA LYS A 61 -11.47 6.81 -13.07
C LYS A 61 -12.15 6.98 -11.72
N ASN A 62 -12.21 5.93 -10.92
CA ASN A 62 -12.76 5.98 -9.58
C ASN A 62 -11.74 5.51 -8.54
N PHE A 63 -11.78 6.13 -7.37
CA PHE A 63 -11.14 5.57 -6.18
C PHE A 63 -11.88 4.29 -5.82
N GLN A 64 -11.15 3.31 -5.29
CA GLN A 64 -11.75 2.06 -4.85
C GLN A 64 -11.36 1.77 -3.42
N ILE A 65 -12.30 1.34 -2.59
CA ILE A 65 -12.00 0.82 -1.25
C ILE A 65 -12.42 -0.64 -1.19
N ASN A 66 -11.46 -1.51 -0.87
CA ASN A 66 -11.75 -2.93 -0.74
C ASN A 66 -12.34 -3.24 0.65
N VAL A 67 -13.55 -3.78 0.67
CA VAL A 67 -14.33 -4.18 1.86
C VAL A 67 -14.34 -5.70 2.07
N ALA A 68 -13.51 -6.46 1.37
CA ALA A 68 -13.41 -7.90 1.58
C ALA A 68 -13.09 -8.22 3.06
N PRO A 69 -13.83 -9.15 3.71
CA PRO A 69 -13.59 -9.49 5.12
C PRO A 69 -12.23 -10.14 5.35
N GLU A 70 -11.72 -10.83 4.33
CA GLU A 70 -10.40 -11.45 4.30
C GLU A 70 -9.80 -11.29 2.90
N MET A 71 -8.50 -11.02 2.86
CA MET A 71 -7.71 -10.87 1.64
C MET A 71 -6.49 -11.78 1.68
N GLU A 72 -6.17 -12.39 0.54
CA GLU A 72 -5.05 -13.30 0.34
C GLU A 72 -3.99 -12.67 -0.55
N ILE A 73 -2.73 -13.01 -0.26
CA ILE A 73 -1.59 -12.65 -1.10
C ILE A 73 -1.40 -13.71 -2.19
N ASP A 74 -1.33 -13.26 -3.45
CA ASP A 74 -0.86 -14.07 -4.58
C ASP A 74 0.37 -13.41 -5.20
N LEU A 75 1.48 -14.14 -5.28
CA LEU A 75 2.75 -13.68 -5.88
C LEU A 75 3.22 -14.64 -6.99
N LYS A 76 2.33 -15.51 -7.50
CA LYS A 76 2.66 -16.50 -8.55
C LYS A 76 3.20 -15.84 -9.81
N GLU A 77 2.72 -14.65 -10.15
CA GLU A 77 3.22 -13.89 -11.31
C GLU A 77 4.71 -13.55 -11.21
N PHE A 78 5.26 -13.49 -10.00
CA PHE A 78 6.69 -13.27 -9.74
C PHE A 78 7.47 -14.58 -9.54
N GLY A 79 6.85 -15.74 -9.81
CA GLY A 79 7.47 -17.06 -9.68
C GLY A 79 7.63 -17.52 -8.23
N PHE A 80 6.87 -16.97 -7.29
CA PHE A 80 6.91 -17.34 -5.88
C PHE A 80 5.52 -17.69 -5.36
N ILE A 81 5.42 -18.85 -4.70
CA ILE A 81 4.20 -19.30 -4.04
C ILE A 81 4.45 -19.18 -2.53
N PRO A 82 3.96 -18.10 -1.87
CA PRO A 82 4.11 -17.98 -0.44
C PRO A 82 3.25 -19.03 0.28
N PRO A 83 3.56 -19.37 1.55
CA PRO A 83 2.60 -20.04 2.43
C PRO A 83 1.28 -19.27 2.44
N LYS A 84 0.15 -19.98 2.66
CA LYS A 84 -1.18 -19.35 2.70
C LYS A 84 -1.17 -18.18 3.69
N THR A 85 -1.30 -16.96 3.16
CA THR A 85 -1.14 -15.73 3.91
C THR A 85 -2.39 -14.88 3.75
N LEU A 86 -3.13 -14.73 4.85
CA LEU A 86 -4.40 -14.03 4.91
C LEU A 86 -4.30 -12.77 5.78
N PHE A 87 -5.07 -11.75 5.42
CA PHE A 87 -5.25 -10.51 6.18
C PHE A 87 -6.73 -10.23 6.37
N THR A 88 -7.09 -9.81 7.58
CA THR A 88 -8.46 -9.37 7.88
C THR A 88 -8.70 -7.97 7.33
N GLY A 89 -9.83 -7.77 6.65
CA GLY A 89 -10.24 -6.45 6.17
C GLY A 89 -10.74 -5.51 7.27
N ALA A 90 -10.69 -4.21 7.01
CA ALA A 90 -11.21 -3.17 7.90
C ALA A 90 -12.55 -2.59 7.41
N ALA A 91 -13.54 -3.46 7.16
CA ALA A 91 -14.83 -3.10 6.53
C ALA A 91 -15.55 -1.93 7.23
N VAL A 92 -15.54 -1.87 8.57
CA VAL A 92 -16.20 -0.78 9.32
C VAL A 92 -15.64 0.61 8.96
N LEU A 93 -14.31 0.73 8.84
CA LEU A 93 -13.69 2.00 8.46
C LEU A 93 -13.95 2.32 6.98
N ALA A 94 -13.91 1.29 6.13
CA ALA A 94 -14.20 1.42 4.71
C ALA A 94 -15.64 1.88 4.44
N ASP A 95 -16.61 1.33 5.18
CA ASP A 95 -18.03 1.73 5.10
C ASP A 95 -18.20 3.18 5.54
N LYS A 96 -17.60 3.60 6.67
CA LYS A 96 -17.62 4.99 7.12
C LYS A 96 -17.06 5.95 6.06
N ILE A 97 -15.91 5.61 5.47
CA ILE A 97 -15.30 6.44 4.40
C ILE A 97 -16.24 6.51 3.20
N ASN A 98 -16.83 5.40 2.81
CA ASN A 98 -17.77 5.37 1.71
C ASN A 98 -19.03 6.22 2.01
N GLU A 99 -19.61 6.15 3.20
CA GLU A 99 -20.76 6.99 3.59
C GLU A 99 -20.45 8.49 3.50
N GLU A 100 -19.27 8.90 3.96
CA GLU A 100 -18.89 10.33 3.98
C GLU A 100 -18.46 10.86 2.60
N LEU A 101 -17.91 10.00 1.73
CA LEU A 101 -17.26 10.44 0.49
C LEU A 101 -18.03 10.07 -0.79
N LYS A 102 -18.92 9.06 -0.76
CA LYS A 102 -19.72 8.60 -1.92
C LYS A 102 -20.77 9.66 -2.29
N GLY A 103 -20.41 10.53 -3.21
CA GLY A 103 -21.21 11.67 -3.66
C GLY A 103 -20.37 12.93 -3.87
N ASN A 104 -19.28 13.06 -3.13
CA ASN A 104 -18.29 14.12 -3.31
C ASN A 104 -17.14 13.70 -4.22
N PHE A 105 -16.88 12.40 -4.30
CA PHE A 105 -15.80 11.82 -5.10
C PHE A 105 -16.30 10.64 -5.94
N PRO A 106 -15.67 10.37 -7.10
CA PRO A 106 -15.87 9.14 -7.86
C PRO A 106 -15.27 7.97 -7.07
N LEU A 107 -16.06 7.38 -6.17
CA LEU A 107 -15.64 6.36 -5.23
C LEU A 107 -16.53 5.11 -5.36
N HIS A 108 -15.89 3.95 -5.42
CA HIS A 108 -16.54 2.65 -5.48
C HIS A 108 -16.02 1.72 -4.38
N LEU A 109 -16.88 0.80 -3.95
CA LEU A 109 -16.48 -0.31 -3.09
C LEU A 109 -16.16 -1.53 -3.95
N SER A 110 -15.19 -2.33 -3.51
CA SER A 110 -14.89 -3.65 -4.07
C SER A 110 -14.78 -4.69 -2.98
N SER A 111 -14.81 -5.97 -3.36
CA SER A 111 -14.67 -7.09 -2.42
C SER A 111 -13.72 -8.12 -3.02
N GLU A 112 -12.54 -7.64 -3.42
CA GLU A 112 -11.51 -8.46 -4.05
C GLU A 112 -10.81 -9.29 -2.98
N LYS A 113 -10.88 -10.61 -3.11
CA LYS A 113 -10.22 -11.53 -2.18
C LYS A 113 -8.72 -11.61 -2.40
N ILE A 114 -8.25 -11.37 -3.63
CA ILE A 114 -6.83 -11.40 -3.96
C ILE A 114 -6.33 -9.96 -3.96
N MET A 115 -5.28 -9.69 -3.18
CA MET A 115 -4.65 -8.38 -3.14
C MET A 115 -3.91 -8.09 -4.46
N ASP A 116 -4.00 -6.87 -4.96
CA ASP A 116 -3.10 -6.40 -6.01
C ASP A 116 -1.65 -6.40 -5.49
N TYR A 117 -0.65 -6.58 -6.36
CA TYR A 117 0.73 -6.69 -5.91
C TYR A 117 1.27 -5.42 -5.22
N GLY A 118 0.74 -4.25 -5.58
CA GLY A 118 1.06 -2.97 -4.94
C GLY A 118 0.68 -2.95 -3.47
N SER A 119 -0.40 -3.62 -3.10
CA SER A 119 -0.81 -3.82 -1.70
C SER A 119 -0.19 -5.06 -1.07
N ALA A 120 -0.06 -6.14 -1.85
CA ALA A 120 0.38 -7.45 -1.35
C ALA A 120 1.83 -7.42 -0.89
N ILE A 121 2.74 -6.80 -1.66
CA ILE A 121 4.18 -6.81 -1.34
C ILE A 121 4.47 -6.08 -0.02
N PRO A 122 4.02 -4.82 0.20
CA PRO A 122 4.21 -4.17 1.49
C PRO A 122 3.60 -4.95 2.66
N SER A 123 2.40 -5.52 2.46
CA SER A 123 1.70 -6.30 3.49
C SER A 123 2.46 -7.57 3.85
N TYR A 124 2.95 -8.31 2.84
CA TYR A 124 3.75 -9.51 3.04
C TYR A 124 5.02 -9.20 3.82
N LEU A 125 5.76 -8.17 3.40
CA LEU A 125 7.02 -7.76 4.05
C LEU A 125 6.79 -7.39 5.51
N LEU A 126 5.76 -6.60 5.82
CA LEU A 126 5.44 -6.25 7.20
C LEU A 126 5.10 -7.48 8.05
N LYS A 127 4.34 -8.43 7.48
CA LYS A 127 3.93 -9.66 8.13
C LYS A 127 5.08 -10.60 8.45
N ILE A 128 6.00 -10.81 7.51
CA ILE A 128 7.19 -11.64 7.78
C ILE A 128 8.12 -11.01 8.84
N TYR A 129 8.03 -9.70 9.04
CA TYR A 129 8.73 -8.98 10.12
C TYR A 129 7.92 -8.83 11.42
N GLY A 130 6.71 -9.42 11.49
CA GLY A 130 5.93 -9.57 12.72
C GLY A 130 4.68 -8.69 12.84
N ALA A 131 4.48 -7.71 11.96
CA ALA A 131 3.29 -6.84 12.00
C ALA A 131 2.15 -7.40 11.15
N SER A 132 0.98 -7.62 11.74
CA SER A 132 -0.20 -8.12 11.03
C SER A 132 -1.50 -7.38 11.42
N PRO A 133 -1.57 -6.05 11.23
CA PRO A 133 -2.81 -5.29 11.45
C PRO A 133 -3.92 -5.70 10.47
N ARG A 134 -5.15 -5.24 10.72
CA ARG A 134 -6.21 -5.30 9.69
C ARG A 134 -5.83 -4.41 8.52
N ILE A 135 -6.23 -4.78 7.30
CA ILE A 135 -5.87 -4.03 6.09
C ILE A 135 -7.08 -3.36 5.48
N MET A 136 -6.89 -2.14 5.00
CA MET A 136 -7.79 -1.44 4.09
C MET A 136 -7.00 -1.04 2.86
N ILE A 137 -7.39 -1.55 1.70
CA ILE A 137 -6.78 -1.15 0.42
C ILE A 137 -7.59 -0.01 -0.16
N VAL A 138 -6.92 1.08 -0.50
CA VAL A 138 -7.47 2.20 -1.24
C VAL A 138 -6.76 2.28 -2.57
N SER A 139 -7.45 1.95 -3.64
CA SER A 139 -6.91 2.08 -4.99
C SER A 139 -7.04 3.51 -5.49
N LEU A 140 -5.96 4.04 -6.06
CA LEU A 140 -5.92 5.39 -6.58
C LEU A 140 -6.50 5.48 -8.00
N ALA A 141 -7.24 6.56 -8.26
CA ALA A 141 -7.82 6.86 -9.56
C ALA A 141 -6.81 7.63 -10.45
N SER A 142 -5.94 6.90 -11.15
CA SER A 142 -4.82 7.49 -11.90
C SER A 142 -5.24 8.44 -13.03
N ASP A 143 -6.46 8.29 -13.56
CA ASP A 143 -6.95 9.09 -14.68
C ASP A 143 -7.63 10.41 -14.22
N LEU A 144 -7.78 10.61 -12.91
CA LEU A 144 -8.31 11.86 -12.36
C LEU A 144 -7.23 12.92 -12.20
N GLU A 145 -7.65 14.18 -12.29
CA GLU A 145 -6.80 15.34 -12.04
C GLU A 145 -6.18 15.31 -10.63
N LYS A 146 -4.93 15.79 -10.53
CA LYS A 146 -4.18 15.83 -9.26
C LYS A 146 -4.93 16.59 -8.16
N GLU A 147 -5.69 17.62 -8.52
CA GLU A 147 -6.50 18.38 -7.57
C GLU A 147 -7.62 17.52 -6.95
N VAL A 148 -8.27 16.67 -7.74
CA VAL A 148 -9.29 15.73 -7.25
C VAL A 148 -8.65 14.69 -6.32
N GLN A 149 -7.49 14.15 -6.69
CA GLN A 149 -6.73 13.23 -5.84
C GLN A 149 -6.31 13.87 -4.51
N LEU A 150 -5.87 15.13 -4.53
CA LEU A 150 -5.51 15.87 -3.33
C LEU A 150 -6.73 16.09 -2.42
N LYS A 151 -7.86 16.55 -2.98
CA LYS A 151 -9.10 16.78 -2.22
C LYS A 151 -9.62 15.47 -1.60
N PHE A 152 -9.58 14.37 -2.34
CA PHE A 152 -9.94 13.05 -1.82
C PHE A 152 -9.05 12.66 -0.65
N SER A 153 -7.73 12.78 -0.80
CA SER A 153 -6.75 12.43 0.23
C SER A 153 -6.90 13.30 1.49
N GLN A 154 -7.21 14.59 1.34
CA GLN A 154 -7.51 15.48 2.47
C GLN A 154 -8.77 15.06 3.20
N ALA A 155 -9.84 14.68 2.47
CA ALA A 155 -11.08 14.20 3.07
C ALA A 155 -10.87 12.87 3.80
N LEU A 156 -10.16 11.92 3.18
CA LEU A 156 -9.75 10.67 3.82
C LEU A 156 -8.93 10.92 5.09
N GLY A 157 -7.99 11.87 5.04
CA GLY A 157 -7.17 12.27 6.18
C GLY A 157 -8.00 12.73 7.37
N LYS A 158 -9.05 13.55 7.14
CA LYS A 158 -9.97 13.98 8.21
C LYS A 158 -10.63 12.79 8.90
N ILE A 159 -11.17 11.86 8.12
CA ILE A 159 -11.83 10.65 8.65
C ILE A 159 -10.86 9.80 9.48
N ILE A 160 -9.60 9.67 9.04
CA ILE A 160 -8.54 8.99 9.78
C ILE A 160 -8.24 9.72 11.10
N PHE A 161 -8.14 11.05 11.08
CA PHE A 161 -7.85 11.87 12.27
C PHE A 161 -8.98 11.88 13.30
N GLU A 162 -10.20 11.59 12.88
CA GLU A 162 -11.39 11.47 13.75
C GLU A 162 -11.65 10.02 14.18
N SER A 163 -10.84 9.07 13.73
CA SER A 163 -10.97 7.67 14.16
C SER A 163 -10.56 7.48 15.62
N GLU A 164 -11.20 6.54 16.30
CA GLU A 164 -10.76 6.06 17.62
C GLU A 164 -9.67 4.98 17.51
N LYS A 165 -9.36 4.53 16.28
CA LYS A 165 -8.44 3.43 16.00
C LYS A 165 -7.01 3.90 15.83
N ASN A 166 -6.06 3.07 16.25
CA ASN A 166 -4.65 3.27 15.92
C ASN A 166 -4.43 2.91 14.44
N ILE A 167 -4.21 3.91 13.59
CA ILE A 167 -4.11 3.76 12.14
C ILE A 167 -2.68 4.05 11.69
N ALA A 168 -2.17 3.26 10.75
CA ALA A 168 -1.01 3.62 9.94
C ALA A 168 -1.39 3.68 8.46
N VAL A 169 -0.68 4.50 7.69
CA VAL A 169 -0.90 4.65 6.24
C VAL A 169 0.38 4.33 5.48
N ILE A 170 0.27 3.58 4.39
CA ILE A 170 1.34 3.36 3.42
C ILE A 170 0.89 3.90 2.08
N ALA A 171 1.62 4.88 1.55
CA ALA A 171 1.64 5.14 0.12
C ALA A 171 2.54 4.08 -0.51
N SER A 172 1.93 3.14 -1.24
CA SER A 172 2.68 2.11 -1.97
C SER A 172 3.15 2.71 -3.28
N GLY A 173 4.44 2.92 -3.43
CA GLY A 173 4.93 3.66 -4.59
C GLY A 173 6.44 3.66 -4.72
N ASP A 174 6.87 3.72 -5.97
CA ASP A 174 8.26 3.88 -6.33
C ASP A 174 8.55 5.34 -6.73
N LEU A 175 9.82 5.72 -6.67
CA LEU A 175 10.32 6.98 -7.22
C LEU A 175 10.77 6.74 -8.67
N SER A 176 11.88 7.33 -9.12
CA SER A 176 12.29 7.19 -10.51
C SER A 176 12.78 5.78 -10.85
N HIS A 177 12.14 5.15 -11.84
CA HIS A 177 12.66 3.96 -12.52
C HIS A 177 13.79 4.28 -13.52
N ARG A 178 14.51 5.40 -13.37
CA ARG A 178 15.52 5.88 -14.33
C ARG A 178 16.88 6.25 -13.76
N LEU A 179 17.20 5.75 -12.57
CA LEU A 179 18.44 6.09 -11.86
C LEU A 179 19.71 5.46 -12.44
N GLN A 180 19.61 4.35 -13.18
CA GLN A 180 20.76 3.63 -13.73
C GLN A 180 20.50 3.19 -15.18
N LYS A 181 21.56 2.86 -15.92
CA LYS A 181 21.44 2.35 -17.30
C LYS A 181 20.61 1.08 -17.40
N LYS A 182 20.63 0.27 -16.33
CA LYS A 182 19.86 -0.98 -16.21
C LYS A 182 18.49 -0.81 -15.54
N SER A 183 18.11 0.41 -15.15
CA SER A 183 16.77 0.62 -14.57
C SER A 183 15.69 0.37 -15.63
N PRO A 184 14.46 -0.02 -15.25
CA PRO A 184 13.39 -0.37 -16.20
C PRO A 184 13.10 0.73 -17.24
N GLY A 185 13.21 2.01 -16.85
CA GLY A 185 13.04 3.16 -17.74
C GLY A 185 14.34 3.68 -18.36
N GLY A 186 15.46 2.96 -18.23
CA GLY A 186 16.80 3.38 -18.65
C GLY A 186 17.33 4.58 -17.85
N TYR A 187 18.57 5.00 -18.09
CA TYR A 187 19.17 6.11 -17.33
C TYR A 187 18.65 7.49 -17.75
N LEU A 188 18.31 8.34 -16.77
CA LEU A 188 18.07 9.76 -16.96
C LEU A 188 18.84 10.54 -15.88
N ALA A 189 19.80 11.38 -16.28
CA ALA A 189 20.64 12.11 -15.32
C ALA A 189 19.87 13.02 -14.35
N LYS A 190 18.65 13.44 -14.71
CA LYS A 190 17.78 14.25 -13.85
C LYS A 190 16.94 13.42 -12.87
N ALA A 191 16.86 12.09 -13.03
CA ALA A 191 16.08 11.21 -12.17
C ALA A 191 16.48 11.33 -10.70
N ALA A 192 17.79 11.29 -10.41
CA ALA A 192 18.30 11.41 -9.04
C ALA A 192 18.08 12.78 -8.39
N LYS A 193 17.73 13.81 -9.17
CA LYS A 193 17.35 15.14 -8.65
C LYS A 193 15.84 15.32 -8.54
N TYR A 194 15.09 14.48 -9.24
CA TYR A 194 13.64 14.46 -9.21
C TYR A 194 13.14 13.71 -7.97
N ASP A 195 13.83 12.60 -7.66
CA ASP A 195 13.72 11.85 -6.41
C ASP A 195 14.25 12.67 -5.23
#